data_AF-A0AA88I0W9-F1
#
_entry.id   AF-A0AA88I0W9-F1
#
_cell.length_a   1.000
_cell.length_b   1.000
_cell.length_c   1.000
_cell.angle_alpha   90.00
_cell.angle_beta   90.00
_cell.angle_gamma   90.00
#
_symmetry.space_group_name_H-M   'P 1'
#
loop_
_entity.id
_entity.type
_entity.pdbx_description
1 polymer ?
#
loop_
_entity_poly.entity_id
_entity_poly.type
_entity_poly.pdbx_seq_one_letter_code
_entity_poly.pdbx_strand_id
1 'polypeptide(L)'
;MADADFRTSAAVFMLESALKEAVRIAREDTLLMINGSSKGGNLNELRREVFKNKVTTSSTFFLPEQLPPTSDAATFHGYSVFYQVQVWRGDPDSELKAEEWG
;
A
#
# COMPACT_ATOMS: atom_id res chain seq x y z
N MET A 1 -4.54 -17.39 -7.81
CA MET A 1 -3.07 -17.36 -7.61
C MET A 1 -2.59 -16.11 -6.86
N ALA A 2 -3.48 -15.30 -6.25
CA ALA A 2 -3.14 -14.05 -5.58
C ALA A 2 -2.87 -14.18 -4.06
N ASP A 3 -2.82 -15.39 -3.50
CA ASP A 3 -2.83 -15.59 -2.03
C ASP A 3 -1.42 -15.64 -1.39
N ALA A 4 -0.45 -16.31 -2.04
CA ALA A 4 0.89 -16.48 -1.47
C ALA A 4 1.72 -15.18 -1.47
N ASP A 5 1.64 -14.43 -2.57
CA ASP A 5 2.36 -13.16 -2.73
C ASP A 5 1.80 -12.08 -1.79
N PHE A 6 0.47 -12.00 -1.67
CA PHE A 6 -0.19 -11.09 -0.74
C PHE A 6 0.19 -11.39 0.71
N ARG A 7 0.19 -12.67 1.11
CA ARG A 7 0.63 -13.08 2.46
C ARG A 7 2.09 -12.73 2.72
N THR A 8 2.94 -12.85 1.71
CA THR A 8 4.37 -12.49 1.83
C THR A 8 4.53 -11.00 2.06
N SER A 9 3.83 -10.14 1.30
CA SER A 9 3.85 -8.70 1.52
C SER A 9 3.24 -8.32 2.89
N ALA A 10 2.13 -8.96 3.29
CA ALA A 10 1.50 -8.70 4.57
C ALA A 10 2.37 -9.11 5.78
N ALA A 11 3.20 -10.15 5.64
CA ALA A 11 4.09 -10.61 6.71
C ALA A 11 5.10 -9.54 7.16
N VAL A 12 5.46 -8.59 6.29
CA VAL A 12 6.34 -7.47 6.65
C VAL A 12 5.76 -6.62 7.78
N PHE A 13 4.42 -6.52 7.85
CA PHE A 13 3.74 -5.76 8.89
C PHE A 13 3.76 -6.46 10.26
N MET A 14 4.13 -7.74 10.30
CA MET A 14 4.20 -8.54 11.51
C MET A 14 5.63 -8.64 12.07
N LEU A 15 6.62 -8.07 11.38
CA LEU A 15 8.00 -8.03 11.86
C LEU A 15 8.11 -7.00 12.99
N GLU A 16 8.80 -7.34 14.08
CA GLU A 16 9.08 -6.41 15.20
C GLU A 16 9.89 -5.21 14.72
N SER A 17 10.89 -5.46 13.88
CA SER A 17 11.65 -4.42 13.20
C SER A 17 11.59 -4.62 11.68
N ALA A 18 10.94 -3.68 11.00
CA ALA A 18 10.97 -3.56 9.55
C ALA A 18 11.58 -2.20 9.18
N LEU A 19 12.37 -2.17 8.11
CA LEU A 19 12.81 -0.90 7.54
C LEU A 19 11.61 -0.18 6.90
N LYS A 20 11.56 1.16 6.98
CA LYS A 20 10.52 1.96 6.29
C LYS A 20 10.40 1.58 4.83
N GLU A 21 11.54 1.39 4.16
CA GLU A 21 11.57 0.99 2.76
C GLU A 21 10.90 -0.38 2.52
N ALA A 22 11.06 -1.35 3.43
CA ALA A 22 10.40 -2.64 3.31
C ALA A 22 8.88 -2.51 3.48
N VAL A 23 8.41 -1.71 4.45
CA VAL A 23 6.98 -1.43 4.65
C VAL A 23 6.39 -0.70 3.44
N ARG A 24 7.13 0.25 2.87
CA ARG A 24 6.76 0.98 1.66
C ARG A 24 6.53 0.05 0.48
N ILE A 25 7.53 -0.79 0.17
CA ILE A 25 7.46 -1.77 -0.93
C ILE A 25 6.32 -2.75 -0.70
N ALA A 26 6.24 -3.34 0.50
CA ALA A 26 5.19 -4.29 0.84
C ALA A 26 3.79 -3.68 0.68
N ARG A 27 3.61 -2.42 1.09
CA ARG A 27 2.33 -1.71 0.95
C ARG A 27 1.98 -1.46 -0.50
N GLU A 28 2.93 -0.98 -1.29
CA GLU A 28 2.74 -0.70 -2.71
C GLU A 28 2.39 -1.98 -3.47
N ASP A 29 3.16 -3.06 -3.28
CA ASP A 29 2.91 -4.38 -3.88
C ASP A 29 1.52 -4.93 -3.51
N THR A 30 1.14 -4.83 -2.24
CA THR A 30 -0.17 -5.27 -1.76
C THR A 30 -1.31 -4.53 -2.49
N LEU A 31 -1.18 -3.21 -2.64
CA LEU A 31 -2.19 -2.40 -3.32
C LEU A 31 -2.23 -2.65 -4.83
N LEU A 32 -1.09 -2.89 -5.47
CA LEU A 32 -1.04 -3.30 -6.88
C LEU A 32 -1.82 -4.61 -7.08
N MET A 33 -1.61 -5.60 -6.20
CA MET A 33 -2.34 -6.88 -6.24
C MET A 33 -3.85 -6.71 -6.03
N ILE A 34 -4.26 -5.89 -5.06
CA ILE A 34 -5.69 -5.60 -4.79
C ILE A 34 -6.37 -4.94 -6.00
N ASN A 35 -5.65 -4.07 -6.70
CA ASN A 35 -6.18 -3.39 -7.89
C ASN A 35 -6.02 -4.22 -9.18
N GLY A 36 -5.65 -5.51 -9.08
CA GLY A 36 -5.57 -6.43 -10.20
C GLY A 36 -4.37 -6.21 -11.13
N SER A 37 -3.37 -5.45 -10.70
CA SER A 37 -2.13 -5.27 -11.46
C SER A 37 -1.25 -6.51 -11.33
N SER A 38 -0.64 -6.93 -12.44
CA SER A 38 0.43 -7.94 -12.41
C SER A 38 1.69 -7.39 -11.73
N LYS A 39 2.56 -8.28 -11.24
CA LYS A 39 3.86 -7.92 -10.65
C LYS A 39 4.67 -7.05 -11.62
N GLY A 40 5.11 -5.88 -11.16
CA GLY A 40 5.86 -4.89 -11.94
C GLY A 40 5.11 -3.57 -12.10
N GLY A 41 5.83 -2.45 -11.98
CA GLY A 41 5.28 -1.09 -12.01
C GLY A 41 5.02 -0.51 -10.62
N ASN A 42 4.52 0.73 -10.56
CA ASN A 42 4.18 1.43 -9.32
C ASN A 42 2.72 1.93 -9.33
N LEU A 43 2.21 2.34 -8.17
CA LEU A 43 0.83 2.80 -8.05
C LEU A 43 0.53 4.04 -8.90
N ASN A 44 1.51 4.92 -9.12
CA ASN A 44 1.33 6.10 -9.97
C ASN A 44 1.12 5.72 -11.44
N GLU A 45 1.82 4.69 -11.93
CA GLU A 45 1.64 4.13 -13.27
C GLU A 45 0.25 3.50 -13.42
N LEU A 46 -0.13 2.63 -12.47
CA LEU A 46 -1.45 2.01 -12.47
C LEU A 46 -2.57 3.07 -12.40
N ARG A 47 -2.42 4.06 -11.52
CA ARG A 47 -3.37 5.17 -11.39
C ARG A 47 -3.55 5.91 -12.71
N ARG A 48 -2.44 6.19 -13.42
CA ARG A 48 -2.46 6.85 -14.73
C ARG A 48 -3.16 5.97 -15.79
N GLU A 49 -2.91 4.67 -15.80
CA GLU A 49 -3.56 3.75 -16.74
C GLU A 49 -5.07 3.63 -16.49
N VAL A 50 -5.48 3.45 -15.23
CA VAL A 50 -6.90 3.42 -14.86
C VAL A 50 -7.58 4.75 -15.21
N PHE A 51 -6.92 5.89 -14.98
CA PHE A 51 -7.43 7.20 -15.38
C PHE A 51 -7.62 7.29 -16.90
N LYS A 52 -6.59 6.93 -17.69
CA LYS A 52 -6.66 6.94 -19.15
C LYS A 52 -7.82 6.08 -19.65
N ASN A 53 -7.95 4.86 -19.15
CA ASN A 53 -9.03 3.95 -19.53
C ASN A 53 -10.40 4.55 -19.18
N LYS A 54 -10.58 5.06 -17.96
CA LYS A 54 -11.86 5.69 -17.57
C LYS A 54 -12.20 6.89 -18.46
N VAL A 55 -11.23 7.75 -18.79
CA VAL A 55 -11.45 8.91 -19.64
C VAL A 55 -11.80 8.51 -21.09
N THR A 56 -11.19 7.44 -21.62
CA THR A 56 -11.43 7.04 -23.01
C THR A 56 -12.67 6.17 -23.19
N THR A 57 -13.10 5.43 -22.17
CA THR A 57 -14.24 4.50 -22.29
C THR A 57 -15.52 4.99 -21.63
N SER A 58 -15.46 5.94 -20.68
CA SER A 58 -16.64 6.36 -19.93
C SER A 58 -17.41 7.46 -20.65
N SER A 59 -18.72 7.26 -20.82
CA SER A 59 -19.65 8.31 -21.24
C SER A 59 -20.14 9.18 -20.08
N THR A 60 -19.76 8.84 -18.84
CA THR A 60 -20.18 9.51 -17.61
C THR A 60 -19.00 9.96 -16.78
N PHE A 61 -19.22 10.96 -15.93
CA PHE A 61 -18.25 11.37 -14.92
C PHE A 61 -17.89 10.19 -13.99
N PHE A 62 -16.64 10.15 -13.53
CA PHE A 62 -16.19 9.19 -12.53
C PHE A 62 -15.57 9.92 -11.34
N LEU A 63 -15.74 9.31 -10.17
CA LEU A 63 -15.27 9.86 -8.91
C LEU A 63 -13.76 9.59 -8.72
N PRO A 64 -12.97 10.56 -8.23
CA PRO A 64 -11.52 10.39 -8.01
C PRO A 64 -11.14 9.23 -7.09
N GLU A 65 -12.02 8.83 -6.17
CA GLU A 65 -11.87 7.71 -5.23
C GLU A 65 -11.88 6.34 -5.93
N GLN A 66 -12.35 6.29 -7.17
CA GLN A 66 -12.30 5.07 -7.99
C GLN A 66 -10.93 4.85 -8.65
N LEU A 67 -9.98 5.76 -8.44
CA LEU A 67 -8.61 5.61 -8.91
C LEU A 67 -7.74 5.01 -7.79
N PRO A 68 -6.80 4.11 -8.12
CA PRO A 68 -5.81 3.60 -7.16
C PRO A 68 -5.09 4.74 -6.44
N PRO A 69 -4.75 4.63 -5.14
CA PRO A 69 -4.03 5.69 -4.43
C PRO A 69 -2.69 6.03 -5.10
N THR A 70 -2.12 7.20 -4.81
CA THR A 70 -0.75 7.52 -5.24
C THR A 70 0.27 6.71 -4.42
N SER A 71 1.47 6.51 -4.95
CA SER A 71 2.55 5.83 -4.23
C SER A 71 2.87 6.51 -2.89
N ASP A 72 2.85 7.85 -2.83
CA ASP A 72 3.10 8.60 -1.60
C ASP A 72 1.99 8.38 -0.56
N ALA A 73 0.72 8.48 -0.97
CA ALA A 73 -0.41 8.25 -0.07
C ALA A 73 -0.41 6.80 0.46
N ALA A 74 -0.10 5.84 -0.40
CA ALA A 74 0.08 4.45 -0.02
C ALA A 74 1.22 4.30 1.00
N THR A 75 2.34 4.98 0.78
CA THR A 75 3.52 4.95 1.67
C THR A 75 3.17 5.44 3.07
N PHE A 76 2.61 6.65 3.20
CA PHE A 76 2.25 7.21 4.49
C PHE A 76 1.24 6.33 5.23
N HIS A 77 0.18 5.89 4.54
CA HIS A 77 -0.79 4.99 5.14
C HIS A 77 -0.17 3.63 5.52
N GLY A 78 0.78 3.12 4.73
CA GLY A 78 1.52 1.91 5.04
C GLY A 78 2.29 2.02 6.35
N TYR A 79 2.96 3.15 6.57
CA TYR A 79 3.62 3.40 7.85
C TYR A 79 2.59 3.41 8.99
N SER A 80 1.48 4.13 8.86
CA SER A 80 0.48 4.23 9.95
C SER A 80 -0.09 2.86 10.31
N VAL A 81 -0.32 2.01 9.31
CA VAL A 81 -0.76 0.62 9.52
C VAL A 81 0.32 -0.20 10.20
N PHE A 82 1.59 -0.07 9.82
CA PHE A 82 2.70 -0.76 10.49
C PHE A 82 2.78 -0.37 11.96
N TYR A 83 2.80 0.93 12.26
CA TYR A 83 2.77 1.44 13.63
C TYR A 83 1.61 0.86 14.43
N GLN A 84 0.39 0.94 13.88
CA GLN A 84 -0.81 0.44 14.54
C GLN A 84 -0.74 -1.06 14.86
N VAL A 85 -0.17 -1.86 13.95
CA VAL A 85 0.03 -3.30 14.15
C VAL A 85 1.03 -3.55 15.28
N GLN A 86 2.15 -2.83 15.36
CA GLN A 86 3.11 -3.00 16.46
C GLN A 86 2.51 -2.60 17.81
N VAL A 87 1.74 -1.50 17.85
CA VAL A 87 1.00 -1.09 19.06
C VAL A 87 0.07 -2.21 19.53
N TRP A 88 -0.66 -2.86 18.63
CA TRP A 88 -1.55 -3.97 19.00
C TRP A 88 -0.81 -5.22 19.47
N ARG A 89 0.41 -5.47 18.96
CA ARG A 89 1.25 -6.58 19.41
C ARG A 89 1.83 -6.36 20.80
N GLY A 90 1.66 -5.16 21.36
CA GLY A 90 2.13 -4.82 22.70
C GLY A 90 3.66 -4.79 22.77
N ASP A 91 4.31 -4.42 21.66
CA ASP A 91 5.77 -4.36 21.57
C ASP A 91 6.28 -3.21 22.47
N PRO A 92 6.81 -3.52 23.67
CA PRO A 92 7.13 -2.51 24.69
C PRO A 92 8.40 -1.72 24.34
N ASP A 93 9.22 -2.27 23.45
CA ASP A 93 10.52 -1.75 23.03
C ASP A 93 10.47 -1.15 21.62
N SER A 94 9.28 -1.02 21.02
CA SER A 94 9.17 -0.36 19.73
C SER A 94 9.57 1.11 19.92
N GLU A 95 10.80 1.46 19.58
CA GLU A 95 11.29 2.84 19.44
C GLU A 95 10.54 3.62 18.33
N LEU A 96 9.48 3.03 17.77
CA LEU A 96 8.63 3.60 16.74
C LEU A 96 7.86 4.79 17.31
N LYS A 97 8.30 5.97 16.91
CA LYS A 97 7.61 7.22 17.19
C LYS A 97 6.44 7.41 16.23
N ALA A 98 5.28 7.78 16.75
CA ALA A 98 4.09 8.07 15.95
C ALA A 98 4.39 9.15 14.89
N GLU A 99 5.16 10.18 15.23
CA GLU A 99 5.51 11.26 14.31
C GLU A 99 6.34 10.78 13.09
N GLU A 100 7.03 9.65 13.23
CA GLU A 100 7.84 9.08 12.17
C GLU A 100 7.10 8.02 11.35
N TRP A 101 6.11 7.35 11.94
CA TRP A 101 5.45 6.18 11.37
C TRP A 101 3.95 6.33 11.18
N GLY A 102 3.31 7.44 11.56
CA GLY A 102 1.88 7.64 11.36
C GLY A 102 1.21 8.34 12.52
#